data_AF-A0A2V9YR16-F1
#
_entry.id   AF-A0A2V9YR16-F1
#
_cell.length_a   1.000
_cell.length_b   1.000
_cell.length_c   1.000
_cell.angle_alpha   90.00
_cell.angle_beta   90.00
_cell.angle_gamma   90.00
#
_symmetry.space_group_name_H-M   'P 1'
#
loop_
_entity.id
_entity.type
_entity.pdbx_description
1 polymer ?
#
loop_
_entity_poly.entity_id
_entity_poly.type
_entity_poly.pdbx_seq_one_letter_code
_entity_poly.pdbx_strand_id
1 'polypeptide(L)'
;MALSEYQTELGAAKENLKHLTGGTAEGDASGVVIRERTFRLPRFLPGTETAKFFVLLVSDGKSKAFKVADVRFISGSNKMKAQRKQLTGIDFKVPAPDDVPARFVRRGILGCYQYTGCSFVLLDPATVHSVN
;
A
#
# COMPACT_ATOMS: atom_id res chain seq x y z
N MET A 1 33.50 -3.95 23.86
CA MET A 1 32.44 -4.98 23.84
C MET A 1 31.23 -4.53 23.03
N ALA A 2 30.68 -3.32 23.23
CA ALA A 2 29.52 -2.85 22.45
C ALA A 2 29.74 -2.69 20.92
N LEU A 3 30.95 -2.33 20.47
CA LEU A 3 31.25 -2.15 19.04
C LEU A 3 31.28 -3.47 18.26
N SER A 4 31.73 -4.56 18.88
CA SER A 4 31.78 -5.88 18.24
C SER A 4 30.38 -6.48 18.13
N GLU A 5 29.52 -6.27 19.12
CA GLU A 5 28.12 -6.68 19.08
C GLU A 5 27.37 -5.90 18.00
N TYR A 6 27.56 -4.58 17.93
CA TYR A 6 26.98 -3.73 16.89
C TYR A 6 27.40 -4.15 15.46
N GLN A 7 28.67 -4.48 15.26
CA GLN A 7 29.16 -4.99 13.97
C GLN A 7 28.58 -6.38 13.64
N THR A 8 28.38 -7.22 14.65
CA THR A 8 27.77 -8.55 14.49
C THR A 8 26.31 -8.43 14.08
N GLU A 9 25.55 -7.56 14.74
CA GLU A 9 24.15 -7.28 14.39
C GLU A 9 24.00 -6.66 13.00
N LEU A 10 24.91 -5.74 12.63
CA LEU A 10 24.97 -5.18 11.27
C LEU A 10 25.28 -6.24 10.21
N GLY A 11 26.16 -7.20 10.53
CA GLY A 11 26.47 -8.34 9.67
C GLY A 11 25.24 -9.23 9.45
N ALA A 12 24.58 -9.61 10.54
CA ALA A 12 23.36 -10.42 10.50
C ALA A 12 22.22 -9.72 9.75
N ALA A 13 22.04 -8.41 9.98
CA ALA A 13 21.04 -7.61 9.27
C ALA A 13 21.32 -7.56 7.75
N LYS A 14 22.57 -7.41 7.34
CA LYS A 14 22.97 -7.42 5.92
C LYS A 14 22.72 -8.78 5.25
N GLU A 15 23.03 -9.88 5.92
CA GLU A 15 22.78 -11.22 5.39
C GLU A 15 21.29 -11.51 5.22
N ASN A 16 20.48 -11.15 6.22
CA ASN A 16 19.02 -11.26 6.10
C ASN A 16 18.48 -10.40 4.95
N LEU A 17 19.03 -9.20 4.73
CA LEU A 17 18.61 -8.31 3.66
C LEU A 17 18.88 -8.92 2.27
N LYS A 18 20.03 -9.59 2.08
CA LYS A 18 20.35 -10.31 0.83
C LYS A 18 19.35 -11.43 0.53
N HIS A 19 18.88 -12.10 1.58
CA HIS A 19 17.93 -13.21 1.46
C HIS A 19 16.51 -12.73 1.08
N LEU A 20 16.14 -11.50 1.47
CA LEU A 20 14.85 -10.89 1.15
C LEU A 20 14.82 -10.23 -0.24
N THR A 21 15.98 -9.81 -0.76
CA THR A 21 16.09 -9.11 -2.05
C THR A 21 16.39 -10.02 -3.24
N GLY A 22 16.47 -11.35 -3.04
CA GLY A 22 16.69 -12.31 -4.12
C GLY A 22 18.03 -12.13 -4.84
N GLY A 23 19.06 -11.62 -4.15
CA GLY A 23 20.43 -11.55 -4.66
C GLY A 23 20.79 -10.31 -5.50
N THR A 24 19.92 -9.30 -5.63
CA THR A 24 20.26 -8.05 -6.33
C THR A 24 19.93 -6.82 -5.48
N ALA A 25 20.87 -6.37 -4.66
CA ALA A 25 20.81 -5.02 -4.09
C ALA A 25 22.20 -4.53 -3.65
N GLU A 26 22.99 -4.04 -4.61
CA GLU A 26 23.95 -2.97 -4.34
C GLU A 26 23.24 -1.67 -4.71
N GLY A 27 22.48 -1.13 -3.75
CA GLY A 27 21.63 0.03 -3.97
C GLY A 27 20.70 0.24 -2.79
N ASP A 28 20.63 1.47 -2.31
CA ASP A 28 19.73 1.93 -1.25
C ASP A 28 18.30 1.38 -1.47
N ALA A 29 17.94 0.38 -0.66
CA ALA A 29 16.62 -0.25 -0.69
C ALA A 29 15.48 0.74 -0.36
N SER A 30 15.80 1.95 0.12
CA SER A 30 14.83 3.03 0.33
C SER A 30 14.42 3.71 -0.99
N GLY A 31 15.30 3.72 -2.01
CA GLY A 31 15.05 4.39 -3.28
C GLY A 31 14.22 3.57 -4.29
N VAL A 32 14.28 2.23 -4.20
CA VAL A 32 13.72 1.32 -5.23
C VAL A 32 12.31 0.83 -4.90
N VAL A 33 11.79 1.08 -3.68
CA VAL A 33 10.41 0.69 -3.29
C VAL A 33 9.45 1.89 -3.24
N ILE A 34 9.57 2.82 -4.18
CA ILE A 34 8.47 3.74 -4.49
C ILE A 34 7.65 3.12 -5.63
N ARG A 35 6.92 2.05 -5.31
CA ARG A 35 5.83 1.60 -6.20
C ARG A 35 4.84 2.75 -6.36
N GLU A 36 4.29 2.90 -7.57
CA GLU A 36 3.29 3.90 -7.90
C GLU A 36 2.21 3.94 -6.80
N ARG A 37 2.18 5.03 -6.03
CA ARG A 37 1.26 5.19 -4.88
C ARG A 37 -0.09 5.76 -5.31
N THR A 38 -0.22 6.18 -6.56
CA THR A 38 -1.36 6.91 -7.10
C THR A 38 -2.04 6.08 -8.17
N PHE A 39 -3.31 5.78 -7.96
CA PHE A 39 -4.13 4.99 -8.87
C PHE A 39 -5.20 5.88 -9.49
N ARG A 40 -5.12 6.11 -10.80
CA ARG A 40 -6.13 6.90 -11.53
C ARG A 40 -7.40 6.06 -11.71
N LEU A 41 -8.54 6.71 -11.50
CA LEU A 41 -9.87 6.11 -11.60
C LEU A 41 -10.73 6.93 -12.55
N PRO A 42 -11.70 6.30 -13.24
CA PRO A 42 -12.73 7.01 -13.95
C PRO A 42 -13.44 8.00 -13.02
N ARG A 43 -13.96 9.09 -13.57
CA ARG A 43 -14.76 10.01 -12.79
C ARG A 43 -16.12 9.38 -12.47
N PHE A 44 -16.45 9.29 -11.18
CA PHE A 44 -17.74 8.75 -10.73
C PHE A 44 -18.51 9.69 -9.78
N LEU A 45 -17.99 10.90 -9.53
CA LEU A 45 -18.69 11.95 -8.78
C LEU A 45 -18.60 13.32 -9.48
N PRO A 46 -19.67 14.14 -9.44
CA PRO A 46 -19.64 15.53 -9.84
C PRO A 46 -18.91 16.38 -8.79
N GLY A 47 -18.40 17.54 -9.21
CA GLY A 47 -17.66 18.47 -8.34
C GLY A 47 -16.30 17.97 -7.88
N THR A 48 -15.81 18.55 -6.79
CA THR A 48 -14.56 18.18 -6.12
C THR A 48 -14.88 17.65 -4.72
N GLU A 49 -14.47 16.41 -4.44
CA GLU A 49 -14.76 15.72 -3.20
C GLU A 49 -13.52 14.91 -2.76
N THR A 50 -13.32 14.76 -1.45
CA THR A 50 -12.19 14.01 -0.88
C THR A 50 -12.60 13.19 0.34
N ALA A 51 -12.05 11.98 0.48
CA ALA A 51 -12.24 11.13 1.64
C ALA A 51 -11.07 10.17 1.87
N LYS A 52 -10.92 9.73 3.12
CA LYS A 52 -9.89 8.81 3.59
C LYS A 52 -10.49 7.42 3.77
N PHE A 53 -9.75 6.41 3.32
CA PHE A 53 -10.18 5.01 3.39
C PHE A 53 -9.05 4.11 3.88
N PHE A 54 -9.43 3.00 4.50
CA PHE A 54 -8.59 1.81 4.60
C PHE A 54 -9.01 0.82 3.51
N VAL A 55 -8.03 0.18 2.88
CA VAL A 55 -8.23 -0.94 1.96
C VAL A 55 -7.54 -2.17 2.53
N LEU A 56 -8.27 -3.28 2.61
CA LEU A 56 -7.75 -4.57 3.00
C LEU A 56 -7.31 -5.33 1.75
N LEU A 57 -6.02 -5.67 1.69
CA LEU A 57 -5.43 -6.45 0.63
C LEU A 57 -5.18 -7.87 1.11
N VAL A 58 -5.59 -8.85 0.30
CA VAL A 58 -5.44 -10.28 0.62
C VAL A 58 -4.84 -11.04 -0.55
N SER A 59 -4.03 -12.05 -0.23
CA SER A 59 -3.60 -13.11 -1.13
C SER A 59 -3.96 -14.46 -0.52
N ASP A 60 -4.43 -15.37 -1.36
CA ASP A 60 -4.74 -16.75 -1.00
C ASP A 60 -3.53 -17.69 -1.10
N GLY A 61 -2.33 -17.15 -1.35
CA GLY A 61 -1.09 -17.92 -1.56
C GLY A 61 -1.00 -18.62 -2.91
N LYS A 62 -2.07 -18.56 -3.73
CA LYS A 62 -2.11 -19.12 -5.10
C LYS A 62 -2.06 -18.02 -6.16
N SER A 63 -2.62 -16.86 -5.83
CA SER A 63 -2.63 -15.67 -6.67
C SER A 63 -1.28 -14.97 -6.62
N LYS A 64 -0.72 -14.62 -7.77
CA LYS A 64 0.55 -13.87 -7.87
C LYS A 64 0.45 -12.40 -7.45
N ALA A 65 -0.75 -11.92 -7.12
CA ALA A 65 -1.01 -10.53 -6.75
C ALA A 65 -2.05 -10.44 -5.64
N PHE A 66 -1.90 -9.41 -4.80
CA PHE A 66 -2.91 -9.06 -3.81
C PHE A 66 -4.17 -8.49 -4.46
N LYS A 67 -5.33 -8.82 -3.89
CA LYS A 67 -6.63 -8.28 -4.28
C LYS A 67 -7.25 -7.50 -3.13
N VAL A 68 -8.10 -6.53 -3.47
CA VAL A 68 -8.88 -5.80 -2.47
C VAL A 68 -10.01 -6.69 -1.96
N ALA A 69 -10.00 -7.02 -0.68
CA ALA A 69 -11.07 -7.77 -0.03
C ALA A 69 -12.16 -6.85 0.54
N ASP A 70 -11.76 -5.73 1.14
CA ASP A 70 -12.69 -4.80 1.78
C ASP A 70 -12.16 -3.36 1.79
N VAL A 71 -13.08 -2.40 1.94
CA VAL A 71 -12.82 -0.97 1.97
C VAL A 71 -13.63 -0.31 3.09
N ARG A 72 -12.91 0.27 4.05
CA ARG A 72 -13.50 0.98 5.19
C ARG A 72 -13.34 2.49 5.04
N PHE A 73 -14.46 3.21 5.10
CA PHE A 73 -14.45 4.67 5.17
C PHE A 73 -13.93 5.14 6.53
N ILE A 74 -13.05 6.14 6.52
CA ILE A 74 -12.49 6.75 7.73
C ILE A 74 -13.15 8.11 7.97
N SER A 75 -13.03 9.02 7.01
CA SER A 75 -13.47 10.41 7.16
C SER A 75 -13.55 11.12 5.81
N GLY A 76 -14.28 12.23 5.73
CA GLY A 76 -14.39 13.08 4.55
C GLY A 76 -15.82 13.13 4.02
N SER A 77 -15.98 13.32 2.71
CA SER A 77 -17.30 13.51 2.10
C SER A 77 -18.23 12.30 2.26
N ASN A 78 -19.46 12.56 2.71
CA ASN A 78 -20.51 11.53 2.77
C ASN A 78 -20.84 10.96 1.38
N LYS A 79 -20.70 11.76 0.32
CA LYS A 79 -20.91 11.30 -1.06
C LYS A 79 -19.88 10.23 -1.44
N MET A 80 -18.65 10.34 -0.93
CA MET A 80 -17.60 9.35 -1.16
C MET A 80 -17.79 8.06 -0.35
N LYS A 81 -18.42 8.13 0.84
CA LYS A 81 -18.73 6.92 1.64
C LYS A 81 -19.57 5.90 0.85
N ALA A 82 -20.43 6.39 -0.06
CA ALA A 82 -21.23 5.55 -0.96
C ALA A 82 -20.40 4.92 -2.11
N GLN A 83 -19.22 5.46 -2.43
CA GLN A 83 -18.40 5.05 -3.57
C GLN A 83 -17.34 4.00 -3.23
N ARG A 84 -17.46 3.30 -2.11
CA ARG A 84 -16.52 2.25 -1.67
C ARG A 84 -16.26 1.17 -2.73
N LYS A 85 -17.27 0.82 -3.52
CA LYS A 85 -17.18 -0.18 -4.60
C LYS A 85 -16.22 0.21 -5.74
N GLN A 86 -15.94 1.51 -5.90
CA GLN A 86 -14.96 1.96 -6.90
C GLN A 86 -13.53 1.60 -6.46
N LEU A 87 -13.28 1.54 -5.15
CA LEU A 87 -11.97 1.21 -4.60
C LEU A 87 -11.69 -0.29 -4.56
N THR A 88 -12.73 -1.14 -4.55
CA THR A 88 -12.55 -2.61 -4.62
C THR A 88 -12.03 -3.09 -5.97
N GLY A 89 -12.21 -2.31 -7.03
CA GLY A 89 -11.73 -2.64 -8.38
C GLY A 89 -10.28 -2.25 -8.66
N ILE A 90 -9.57 -1.64 -7.69
CA ILE A 90 -8.19 -1.18 -7.91
C ILE A 90 -7.24 -2.38 -7.90
N ASP A 91 -6.50 -2.54 -8.99
CA ASP A 91 -5.32 -3.39 -9.01
C ASP A 91 -4.10 -2.59 -8.53
N PHE A 92 -3.68 -2.86 -7.30
CA PHE A 92 -2.51 -2.23 -6.69
C PHE A 92 -1.18 -2.76 -7.26
N LYS A 93 -1.21 -3.79 -8.12
CA LYS A 93 -0.05 -4.47 -8.71
C LYS A 93 1.00 -4.86 -7.67
N VAL A 94 0.57 -5.16 -6.45
CA VAL A 94 1.47 -5.62 -5.38
C VAL A 94 1.63 -7.12 -5.55
N PRO A 95 2.85 -7.62 -5.82
CA PRO A 95 3.09 -9.05 -5.90
C PRO A 95 2.80 -9.68 -4.55
N ALA A 96 2.12 -10.82 -4.57
CA ALA A 96 1.97 -11.63 -3.39
C ALA A 96 3.22 -12.48 -3.18
N PRO A 97 3.64 -12.72 -1.92
CA PRO A 97 4.63 -13.77 -1.65
C PRO A 97 4.06 -15.13 -2.08
N ASP A 98 4.92 -15.98 -2.64
CA ASP A 98 4.52 -17.32 -3.05
C ASP A 98 4.19 -18.18 -1.81
N ASP A 99 3.19 -19.05 -1.95
CA ASP A 99 2.82 -20.13 -1.02
C ASP A 99 2.34 -19.76 0.40
N VAL A 100 2.32 -18.47 0.76
CA VAL A 100 1.84 -18.01 2.07
C VAL A 100 0.65 -17.05 1.93
N PRO A 101 -0.54 -17.42 2.43
CA PRO A 101 -1.66 -16.50 2.53
C PRO A 101 -1.28 -15.28 3.36
N ALA A 102 -1.49 -14.10 2.80
CA ALA A 102 -1.10 -12.84 3.42
C ALA A 102 -2.24 -11.84 3.38
N ARG A 103 -2.31 -11.01 4.41
CA ARG A 103 -3.30 -9.93 4.52
C ARG A 103 -2.66 -8.69 5.14
N PHE A 104 -2.96 -7.53 4.60
CA PHE A 104 -2.51 -6.26 5.17
C PHE A 104 -3.45 -5.12 4.81
N VAL A 105 -3.43 -4.08 5.65
CA VAL A 105 -4.27 -2.90 5.48
C VAL A 105 -3.42 -1.73 4.97
N ARG A 106 -3.96 -0.96 4.02
CA ARG A 106 -3.36 0.28 3.54
C ARG A 106 -4.32 1.44 3.73
N ARG A 107 -3.80 2.58 4.16
CA ARG A 107 -4.56 3.83 4.22
C ARG A 107 -4.35 4.61 2.94
N GLY A 108 -5.41 5.22 2.42
CA GLY A 108 -5.31 6.10 1.27
C GLY A 108 -6.34 7.22 1.27
N ILE A 109 -6.11 8.18 0.38
CA ILE A 109 -6.98 9.33 0.12
C ILE A 109 -7.56 9.16 -1.28
N LEU A 110 -8.88 9.13 -1.37
CA LEU A 110 -9.60 9.25 -2.63
C LEU A 110 -9.92 10.73 -2.86
N GLY A 111 -9.39 11.30 -3.92
CA GLY A 111 -9.76 12.60 -4.44
C GLY A 111 -10.51 12.43 -5.76
N CYS A 112 -11.63 13.11 -5.91
CA CYS A 112 -12.32 13.24 -7.19
C CYS A 112 -12.43 14.72 -7.51
N TYR A 113 -11.94 15.12 -8.68
CA TYR A 113 -11.83 16.50 -9.09
C TYR A 113 -12.64 16.73 -10.37
N GLN A 114 -13.20 17.93 -10.49
CA GLN A 114 -14.10 18.27 -11.58
C GLN A 114 -13.48 18.13 -12.98
N TYR A 115 -12.18 18.34 -13.13
CA TYR A 115 -11.52 18.38 -14.44
C TYR A 115 -10.56 17.22 -14.69
N THR A 116 -9.95 16.66 -13.63
CA THR A 116 -8.89 15.64 -13.75
C THR A 116 -9.36 14.22 -13.43
N GLY A 117 -10.62 14.05 -13.02
CA GLY A 117 -11.17 12.75 -12.64
C GLY A 117 -10.82 12.36 -11.21
N CYS A 118 -10.78 11.07 -10.93
CA CYS A 118 -10.54 10.56 -9.59
C CYS A 118 -9.16 9.91 -9.46
N SER A 119 -8.56 10.01 -8.28
CA SER A 119 -7.32 9.33 -7.95
C SER A 119 -7.36 8.82 -6.51
N PHE A 120 -6.82 7.62 -6.32
CA PHE A 120 -6.60 7.05 -5.00
C PHE A 120 -5.11 7.04 -4.70
N VAL A 121 -4.71 7.74 -3.65
CA VAL A 121 -3.31 7.88 -3.22
C VAL A 121 -3.10 7.10 -1.94
N LEU A 122 -2.19 6.13 -1.96
CA LEU A 122 -1.76 5.41 -0.77
C LEU A 122 -0.84 6.29 0.08
N LEU A 123 -1.16 6.38 1.37
CA LEU A 123 -0.30 7.05 2.35
C LEU A 123 0.92 6.18 2.67
N ASP A 124 2.00 6.86 3.05
CA ASP A 124 3.17 6.19 3.55
C ASP A 124 2.82 5.44 4.85
N PRO A 125 3.12 4.14 4.95
CA PRO A 125 2.82 3.39 6.18
C PRO A 125 3.49 3.98 7.42
N ALA A 126 4.63 4.67 7.29
CA ALA A 126 5.28 5.37 8.42
C ALA A 126 4.42 6.51 9.00
N THR A 127 3.47 7.04 8.23
CA THR A 127 2.54 8.11 8.63
C THR A 127 1.22 7.60 9.21
N VAL A 128 1.04 6.27 9.32
CA VAL A 128 -0.17 5.64 9.83
C VAL A 128 0.10 5.08 11.22
N HIS A 129 -0.31 5.84 12.24
CA HIS A 129 -0.07 5.48 13.65
C HIS A 129 -1.22 4.68 14.30
N SER A 130 -2.35 4.51 13.61
CA SER A 130 -3.51 3.78 14.13
C SER A 130 -4.46 3.31 13.02
N VAL A 131 -5.17 2.21 13.28
CA VAL A 131 -6.18 1.57 12.42
C VAL A 131 -7.59 1.56 13.02
N ASN A 132 -7.83 2.37 14.06
CA ASN A 132 -9.13 2.47 14.73
C ASN A 132 -10.24 3.01 13.83
#